data_AF-A0A919HQZ0-F1
#
_entry.id   AF-A0A919HQZ0-F1
#
_cell.length_a   1.000
_cell.length_b   1.000
_cell.length_c   1.000
_cell.angle_alpha   90.00
_cell.angle_beta   90.00
_cell.angle_gamma   90.00
#
_symmetry.space_group_name_H-M   'P 1'
#
loop_
_entity.id
_entity.type
_entity.pdbx_description
1 polymer ?
#
loop_
_entity_poly.entity_id
_entity_poly.type
_entity_poly.pdbx_seq_one_letter_code
_entity_poly.pdbx_strand_id
1 'polypeptide(L)' 'MSEVKVQQKQQARRAEIVVAAQKCFAEKGLHGASVADIARKRA' A
#
# COMPACT_ATOMS: atom_id res chain seq x y z
N MET A 1 -2.08 -18.92 18.84
CA MET A 1 -2.83 -17.64 18.68
C MET A 1 -1.98 -16.47 18.17
N SER A 2 -0.66 -16.47 18.36
CA SER A 2 0.21 -15.35 17.96
C SER A 2 0.37 -15.18 16.45
N GLU A 3 0.44 -16.27 15.68
CA GLU A 3 0.64 -16.23 14.22
C GLU A 3 -0.56 -15.63 13.47
N VAL A 4 -1.78 -15.98 13.89
CA VAL A 4 -3.03 -15.45 13.33
C VAL A 4 -3.10 -13.91 13.49
N LYS A 5 -2.67 -13.39 14.64
CA LYS A 5 -2.63 -11.95 14.91
C LYS A 5 -1.57 -11.23 14.06
N VAL A 6 -0.44 -11.88 13.80
CA VAL A 6 0.62 -11.35 12.91
C VAL A 6 0.15 -11.34 11.46
N GLN A 7 -0.50 -12.39 10.99
CA GLN A 7 -1.05 -12.48 9.63
C GLN A 7 -2.10 -11.40 9.37
N GLN A 8 -3.03 -11.18 10.32
CA GLN A 8 -4.02 -10.10 10.22
C GLN A 8 -3.37 -8.72 10.13
N LYS A 9 -2.37 -8.45 10.98
CA LYS A 9 -1.60 -7.19 10.94
C LYS A 9 -0.89 -6.99 9.59
N GLN A 10 -0.34 -8.05 9.01
CA GLN A 10 0.28 -7.98 7.69
C GLN A 10 -0.75 -7.75 6.58
N GLN A 11 -1.93 -8.36 6.65
CA GLN A 11 -3.00 -8.15 5.68
C GLN A 11 -3.53 -6.71 5.72
N ALA A 12 -3.79 -6.15 6.91
CA ALA A 12 -4.18 -4.76 7.06
C ALA A 12 -3.13 -3.81 6.46
N ARG A 13 -1.86 -4.05 6.76
CA ARG A 13 -0.73 -3.29 6.19
C ARG A 13 -0.65 -3.40 4.66
N ARG A 14 -0.98 -4.56 4.09
CA ARG A 14 -1.03 -4.74 2.61
C ARG A 14 -2.18 -3.96 2.00
N ALA A 15 -3.35 -3.96 2.65
CA ALA A 15 -4.50 -3.19 2.18
C ALA A 15 -4.18 -1.68 2.10
N GLU A 16 -3.51 -1.13 3.12
CA GLU A 16 -3.04 0.26 3.12
C GLU A 16 -2.11 0.58 1.94
N ILE A 17 -1.17 -0.33 1.64
CA ILE A 17 -0.25 -0.18 0.50
C ILE A 17 -1.02 -0.17 -0.82
N VAL A 18 -1.99 -1.08 -0.98
CA VAL A 18 -2.80 -1.16 -2.20
C VAL A 18 -3.62 0.11 -2.40
N VAL A 19 -4.22 0.66 -1.34
CA VAL A 19 -4.96 1.93 -1.40
C VAL A 19 -4.04 3.10 -1.78
N ALA A 20 -2.84 3.18 -1.20
CA ALA A 20 -1.87 4.21 -1.58
C ALA A 20 -1.44 4.07 -3.06
N ALA A 21 -1.23 2.84 -3.53
CA ALA A 21 -0.91 2.55 -4.93
C ALA A 21 -2.03 2.96 -5.89
N GLN A 22 -3.29 2.63 -5.56
CA GLN A 22 -4.46 3.03 -6.35
C GLN A 22 -4.52 4.55 -6.53
N LYS A 23 -4.29 5.32 -5.46
CA LYS A 23 -4.24 6.80 -5.53
C LYS A 23 -3.10 7.29 -6.43
N CYS A 24 -1.90 6.71 -6.30
CA CYS A 24 -0.77 7.07 -7.17
C CYS A 24 -1.05 6.77 -8.64
N PHE A 25 -1.65 5.62 -8.95
CA PHE A 25 -2.00 5.25 -10.32
C PHE A 25 -3.12 6.13 -10.88
N ALA A 26 -4.12 6.50 -10.07
CA ALA A 26 -5.18 7.41 -10.49
C ALA A 26 -4.65 8.81 -10.83
N GLU A 27 -3.66 9.31 -10.09
CA GLU A 27 -3.11 10.66 -10.29
C GLU A 27 -2.04 10.74 -11.38
N LYS A 28 -1.19 9.71 -11.49
CA LYS A 28 0.02 9.76 -12.33
C LYS A 28 0.02 8.77 -13.50
N GLY A 29 -0.99 7.90 -13.57
CA GLY A 29 -1.01 6.76 -14.49
C GLY A 29 0.02 5.68 -14.15
N LEU A 30 0.00 4.58 -14.91
CA LEU A 30 0.86 3.41 -14.67
C LEU A 30 2.35 3.74 -14.79
N HIS A 31 2.74 4.49 -15.81
CA HIS A 31 4.15 4.82 -16.08
C HIS A 31 4.68 5.95 -15.19
N GLY A 32 3.82 6.86 -14.74
CA GLY A 32 4.20 8.02 -13.93
C GLY A 32 4.23 7.75 -12.43
N ALA A 33 3.61 6.66 -11.97
CA ALA A 33 3.63 6.26 -10.57
C ALA A 33 4.89 5.45 -10.23
N SER A 34 5.58 5.82 -9.14
CA SER A 34 6.74 5.09 -8.63
C SER A 34 6.49 4.50 -7.24
N VAL A 35 7.30 3.50 -6.85
CA VAL A 35 7.28 2.96 -5.48
C VAL A 35 7.55 4.05 -4.43
N ALA A 36 8.38 5.04 -4.77
CA ALA A 36 8.65 6.18 -3.89
C ALA A 36 7.40 7.05 -3.65
N ASP A 37 6.52 7.17 -4.65
CA ASP A 37 5.24 7.88 -4.49
C ASP A 37 4.29 7.14 -3.56
N ILE A 38 4.20 5.81 -3.72
CA ILE A 38 3.37 4.95 -2.89
C ILE A 38 3.85 4.98 -1.44
N ALA A 39 5.16 4.93 -1.22
CA ALA A 39 5.76 5.03 0.10
C ALA A 39 5.47 6.39 0.77
N ARG A 40 5.56 7.50 0.01
CA ARG A 40 5.24 8.85 0.53
C ARG A 40 3.77 9.03 0.90
N LYS A 41 2.83 8.45 0.14
CA LYS A 41 1.38 8.50 0.45
C LYS A 41 0.96 7.60 1.62
N ARG A 42 1.83 6.70 2.03
CA ARG A 42 1.58 5.72 3.09
C ARG A 42 2.10 6.17 4.46
N ALA A 43 2.99 7.16 4.49
CA ALA A 43 3.37 7.87 5.73
C ALA A 43 2.20 8.69 6.26
#